data_AF-A0A1V4IC75-F1
#
_entry.id   AF-A0A1V4IC75-F1
#
_cell.length_a   1.000
_cell.length_b   1.000
_cell.length_c   1.000
_cell.angle_alpha   90.00
_cell.angle_beta   90.00
_cell.angle_gamma   90.00
#
_symmetry.space_group_name_H-M   'P 1'
#
loop_
_entity.id
_entity.type
_entity.pdbx_description
1 polymer ?
#
loop_
_entity_poly.entity_id
_entity_poly.type
_entity_poly.pdbx_seq_one_letter_code
_entity_poly.pdbx_strand_id
1 'polypeptide(L)'
;MYNEIAIYDTILELYKCQPSEKIENPNLALLKAMDKNEKTEYLNTLRHFFNNNQSIGATAEHMFLHRNTIKYRLNKIRGLMEDDFDNPLIRLQMHLSLIIDEITSL
;
A
#
# COMPACT_ATOMS: atom_id res chain seq x y z
N MET A 1 -5.34 5.55 -19.71
CA MET A 1 -4.22 5.18 -20.61
C MET A 1 -3.13 6.24 -20.75
N TYR A 2 -3.28 7.35 -21.49
CA TYR A 2 -2.19 8.35 -21.61
C TYR A 2 -1.84 9.06 -20.28
N ASN A 3 -2.86 9.41 -19.48
CA ASN A 3 -2.64 10.12 -18.21
C ASN A 3 -2.02 9.25 -17.11
N GLU A 4 -2.27 7.95 -17.11
CA GLU A 4 -1.71 7.03 -16.10
C GLU A 4 -0.21 6.83 -16.34
N ILE A 5 0.20 6.58 -17.58
CA ILE A 5 1.63 6.40 -17.93
C ILE A 5 2.43 7.66 -17.56
N ALA A 6 1.92 8.84 -17.88
CA ALA A 6 2.58 10.10 -17.51
C ALA A 6 2.73 10.29 -15.99
N ILE A 7 1.76 9.83 -15.20
CA ILE A 7 1.85 9.86 -13.73
C ILE A 7 2.93 8.91 -13.23
N TYR A 8 2.99 7.67 -13.73
CA TYR A 8 4.04 6.71 -13.36
C TYR A 8 5.43 7.21 -13.76
N ASP A 9 5.58 7.78 -14.96
CA ASP A 9 6.84 8.38 -15.42
C ASP A 9 7.27 9.56 -14.53
N THR A 10 6.31 10.43 -14.17
CA THR A 10 6.57 11.55 -13.25
C THR A 10 7.02 11.06 -11.87
N ILE A 11 6.36 10.03 -11.33
CA ILE A 11 6.73 9.43 -10.03
C ILE A 11 8.13 8.81 -10.12
N LEU A 12 8.45 8.11 -11.22
CA LEU A 12 9.77 7.52 -11.44
C LEU A 12 10.87 8.58 -11.58
N GLU A 13 10.61 9.68 -12.27
CA GLU A 13 11.53 10.81 -12.37
C GLU A 13 11.77 11.47 -11.02
N LEU A 14 10.71 11.66 -10.22
CA LEU A 14 10.83 12.17 -8.85
C LEU A 14 11.63 11.23 -7.95
N TYR A 15 11.43 9.91 -8.10
CA TYR A 15 12.17 8.89 -7.36
C TYR A 15 13.66 8.89 -7.71
N LYS A 16 14.01 9.07 -9.00
CA LYS A 16 15.42 9.13 -9.44
C LYS A 16 16.14 10.38 -8.95
N CYS A 17 15.42 11.49 -8.74
CA CYS A 17 15.99 12.79 -8.36
C CYS A 17 16.21 12.96 -6.84
N GLN A 18 15.69 12.05 -6.00
CA GLN A 18 15.81 12.09 -4.54
C GLN A 18 16.36 10.74 -4.03
N PRO A 19 17.02 10.70 -2.87
CA PRO A 19 17.31 9.42 -2.22
C PRO A 19 15.98 8.66 -1.97
N SER A 20 15.89 7.43 -2.46
CA SER A 20 14.70 6.55 -2.35
C SER A 20 14.19 6.42 -0.92
N GLU A 21 15.10 6.50 0.05
CA GLU A 21 14.87 6.46 1.50
C GLU A 21 13.85 7.50 2.01
N LYS A 22 13.58 8.58 1.26
CA LYS A 22 12.60 9.61 1.67
C LYS A 22 11.19 9.36 1.16
N ILE A 23 11.04 8.62 0.06
CA ILE A 23 9.74 8.42 -0.62
C ILE A 23 9.09 7.14 -0.12
N GLU A 24 9.88 6.09 0.12
CA GLU A 24 9.38 4.84 0.66
C GLU A 24 8.93 5.02 2.12
N ASN A 25 7.68 4.62 2.38
CA ASN A 25 7.16 4.60 3.72
C ASN A 25 7.81 3.41 4.49
N PRO A 26 8.40 3.63 5.68
CA PRO A 26 9.09 2.58 6.42
C PRO A 26 8.16 1.41 6.79
N ASN A 27 6.86 1.64 6.90
CA ASN A 27 5.87 0.60 7.17
C ASN A 27 5.77 -0.42 6.03
N LEU A 28 6.19 -0.09 4.80
CA LEU A 28 6.19 -1.04 3.68
C LEU A 28 7.11 -2.24 3.97
N ALA A 29 8.34 -1.97 4.43
CA ALA A 29 9.30 -3.02 4.78
C ALA A 29 8.81 -3.88 5.94
N LEU A 30 8.17 -3.24 6.94
CA LEU A 30 7.54 -3.94 8.06
C LEU A 30 6.45 -4.91 7.59
N LEU A 31 5.51 -4.44 6.75
CA LEU A 31 4.43 -5.29 6.24
C LEU A 31 4.94 -6.45 5.38
N LYS A 32 5.97 -6.23 4.55
CA LYS A 32 6.62 -7.31 3.79
C LYS A 32 7.24 -8.36 4.70
N ALA A 33 7.91 -7.94 5.77
CA ALA A 33 8.51 -8.86 6.73
C ALA A 33 7.42 -9.70 7.45
N MET A 34 6.30 -9.08 7.81
CA MET A 34 5.15 -9.76 8.41
C MET A 34 4.56 -10.80 7.45
N ASP A 35 4.26 -10.42 6.21
CA ASP A 35 3.71 -11.33 5.21
C ASP A 35 4.64 -12.52 4.94
N LYS A 36 5.96 -12.30 4.95
CA LYS A 36 6.97 -13.37 4.80
C LYS A 36 7.05 -14.30 6.01
N ASN A 37 7.08 -13.74 7.22
CA ASN A 37 7.38 -14.50 8.45
C ASN A 37 6.14 -15.18 9.03
N GLU A 38 4.99 -14.50 8.99
CA GLU A 38 3.74 -14.95 9.60
C GLU A 38 2.73 -15.48 8.56
N LYS A 39 3.10 -15.49 7.27
CA LYS A 39 2.19 -15.84 6.16
C LYS A 39 0.91 -15.02 6.20
N THR A 40 1.02 -13.76 6.60
CA THR A 40 -0.08 -12.80 6.52
C THR A 40 -0.28 -12.33 5.07
N GLU A 41 -1.39 -11.66 4.83
CA GLU A 41 -1.79 -11.10 3.53
C GLU A 41 -2.03 -9.59 3.68
N TYR A 42 -1.27 -8.93 4.56
CA TYR A 42 -1.50 -7.54 4.95
C TYR A 42 -1.18 -6.58 3.81
N LEU A 43 -0.06 -6.78 3.12
CA LEU A 43 0.32 -5.93 2.00
C LEU A 43 -0.70 -6.04 0.87
N ASN A 44 -1.11 -7.28 0.55
CA ASN A 44 -2.12 -7.55 -0.45
C ASN A 44 -3.49 -6.95 -0.08
N THR A 45 -3.88 -7.08 1.19
CA THR A 45 -5.13 -6.46 1.70
C THR A 45 -5.08 -4.94 1.57
N LEU A 46 -3.95 -4.32 1.89
CA LEU A 46 -3.80 -2.86 1.81
C LEU A 46 -3.82 -2.37 0.35
N ARG A 47 -3.18 -3.11 -0.56
CA ARG A 47 -3.22 -2.83 -2.01
C ARG A 47 -4.64 -2.84 -2.55
N HIS A 48 -5.40 -3.90 -2.29
CA HIS A 48 -6.80 -3.95 -2.69
C HIS A 48 -7.65 -2.90 -1.98
N PHE A 49 -7.37 -2.60 -0.71
CA PHE A 49 -8.09 -1.57 0.03
C PHE A 49 -7.96 -0.20 -0.61
N PHE A 50 -6.74 0.20 -0.97
CA PHE A 50 -6.52 1.46 -1.64
C PHE A 50 -7.08 1.49 -3.07
N ASN A 51 -6.92 0.41 -3.85
CA ASN A 51 -7.49 0.31 -5.20
C ASN A 51 -9.02 0.34 -5.22
N ASN A 52 -9.67 -0.01 -4.11
CA ASN A 52 -11.11 0.06 -3.93
C ASN A 52 -11.54 1.33 -3.16
N ASN A 53 -10.81 2.43 -3.30
CA ASN A 53 -11.10 3.73 -2.67
C ASN A 53 -11.36 3.63 -1.15
N GLN A 54 -10.56 2.80 -0.46
CA GLN A 54 -10.66 2.59 0.98
C GLN A 54 -12.03 2.01 1.43
N SER A 55 -12.75 1.34 0.53
CA SER A 55 -14.02 0.69 0.84
C SER A 55 -13.78 -0.73 1.35
N ILE A 56 -14.08 -0.98 2.63
CA ILE A 56 -14.01 -2.33 3.22
C ILE A 56 -14.92 -3.31 2.46
N GLY A 57 -16.10 -2.85 2.03
CA GLY A 57 -17.06 -3.70 1.30
C GLY A 57 -16.53 -4.12 -0.05
N ALA A 58 -16.11 -3.16 -0.89
CA ALA A 58 -15.59 -3.46 -2.22
C ALA A 58 -14.27 -4.25 -2.15
N THR A 59 -13.43 -3.99 -1.15
CA THR A 59 -12.21 -4.79 -0.90
C THR A 59 -12.54 -6.23 -0.57
N ALA A 60 -13.56 -6.45 0.28
CA ALA A 60 -14.01 -7.78 0.67
C ALA A 60 -14.55 -8.57 -0.53
N GLU A 61 -15.37 -7.93 -1.37
CA GLU A 61 -15.88 -8.51 -2.61
C GLU A 61 -14.75 -8.87 -3.58
N HIS A 62 -13.82 -7.95 -3.83
CA HIS A 62 -12.69 -8.17 -4.74
C HIS A 62 -11.78 -9.32 -4.25
N MET A 63 -11.51 -9.38 -2.95
CA MET A 63 -10.66 -10.42 -2.37
C MET A 63 -11.38 -11.74 -2.08
N PHE A 64 -12.69 -11.84 -2.37
CA PHE A 64 -13.53 -12.98 -1.99
C PHE A 64 -13.46 -13.33 -0.50
N LEU A 65 -13.35 -12.31 0.35
CA LEU A 65 -13.26 -12.43 1.80
C LEU A 65 -14.48 -11.82 2.47
N HIS A 66 -14.77 -12.23 3.70
CA HIS A 66 -15.79 -11.55 4.49
C HIS A 66 -15.29 -10.15 4.92
N ARG A 67 -16.18 -9.16 4.95
CA ARG A 67 -15.85 -7.78 5.38
C ARG A 67 -15.17 -7.70 6.76
N ASN A 68 -15.51 -8.62 7.67
CA ASN A 68 -14.90 -8.67 9.00
C ASN A 68 -13.43 -9.10 8.93
N THR A 69 -13.07 -9.98 7.99
CA THR A 69 -11.68 -10.38 7.76
C THR A 69 -10.86 -9.19 7.26
N ILE A 70 -11.40 -8.42 6.30
CA ILE A 70 -10.76 -7.19 5.83
C ILE A 70 -10.62 -6.18 6.97
N LYS A 71 -11.70 -5.93 7.72
CA LYS A 71 -11.67 -5.01 8.88
C LYS A 71 -10.63 -5.43 9.92
N TYR A 72 -10.57 -6.73 10.24
CA TYR A 72 -9.58 -7.28 11.18
C TYR A 72 -8.15 -7.04 10.69
N ARG A 73 -7.85 -7.38 9.43
CA ARG A 73 -6.53 -7.18 8.84
C ARG A 73 -6.13 -5.70 8.81
N LEU A 74 -7.04 -4.81 8.39
CA LEU A 74 -6.79 -3.37 8.43
C LEU A 74 -6.50 -2.88 9.85
N ASN A 75 -7.27 -3.32 10.85
CA ASN A 75 -7.00 -2.97 12.25
C ASN A 75 -5.64 -3.49 12.75
N LYS A 76 -5.20 -4.67 12.29
CA LYS A 76 -3.86 -5.18 12.58
C LYS A 76 -2.78 -4.33 11.93
N ILE A 77 -2.94 -3.97 10.67
CA ILE A 77 -2.02 -3.08 9.95
C ILE A 77 -1.90 -1.75 10.69
N ARG A 78 -3.03 -1.14 11.08
CA ARG A 78 -3.04 0.11 11.87
C ARG A 78 -2.26 0.01 13.17
N GLY A 79 -2.40 -1.11 13.88
CA GLY A 79 -1.68 -1.34 15.14
C GLY A 79 -0.19 -1.61 14.97
N LEU A 80 0.29 -1.89 13.76
CA LEU A 80 1.70 -2.10 13.44
C LEU A 80 2.40 -0.81 12.99
N MET A 81 1.64 0.19 12.54
CA MET A 81 2.17 1.43 12.01
C MET A 81 2.24 2.49 13.11
N GLU A 82 3.31 3.29 13.13
CA GLU A 82 3.39 4.47 14.01
C GLU A 82 2.43 5.57 13.55
N ASP A 83 2.32 5.76 12.23
CA ASP A 83 1.39 6.67 11.58
C ASP A 83 0.40 5.91 10.69
N ASP A 84 -0.90 6.12 10.89
CA ASP A 84 -1.95 5.45 10.14
C ASP A 84 -2.23 6.15 8.79
N PHE A 85 -2.63 5.35 7.80
CA PHE A 85 -3.08 5.77 6.46
C PHE A 85 -4.46 6.45 6.45
N ASP A 86 -5.01 6.79 7.60
CA ASP A 86 -6.10 7.77 7.71
C ASP A 86 -5.57 9.19 7.42
N ASN A 87 -4.30 9.50 7.73
CA ASN A 87 -3.64 10.74 7.31
C ASN A 87 -3.44 10.76 5.77
N PRO A 88 -3.90 11.81 5.06
CA PRO A 88 -3.82 11.87 3.60
C PRO A 88 -2.40 11.84 3.03
N LEU A 89 -1.43 12.43 3.72
CA LEU A 89 -0.04 12.43 3.27
C LEU A 89 0.62 11.05 3.46
N ILE A 90 0.39 10.42 4.61
CA ILE A 90 0.86 9.06 4.89
C ILE A 90 0.25 8.07 3.92
N ARG A 91 -1.05 8.21 3.65
CA ARG A 91 -1.76 7.39 2.67
C ARG A 91 -1.18 7.55 1.27
N LEU A 92 -0.94 8.78 0.82
CA LEU A 92 -0.30 9.05 -0.47
C LEU A 92 1.08 8.41 -0.53
N GLN A 93 1.89 8.59 0.52
CA GLN A 93 3.22 7.99 0.62
C GLN A 93 3.15 6.46 0.55
N MET A 94 2.23 5.81 1.27
CA MET A 94 2.01 4.37 1.21
C MET A 94 1.59 3.92 -0.19
N HIS A 95 0.71 4.67 -0.86
CA HIS A 95 0.32 4.40 -2.24
C HIS A 95 1.51 4.44 -3.19
N LEU A 96 2.33 5.49 -3.10
CA LEU A 96 3.53 5.65 -3.92
C LEU A 96 4.53 4.52 -3.64
N SER A 97 4.71 4.15 -2.36
CA SER A 97 5.60 3.07 -1.95
C SER A 97 5.16 1.73 -2.56
N LEU A 98 3.86 1.44 -2.56
CA LEU A 98 3.30 0.23 -3.16
C LEU A 98 3.45 0.17 -4.68
N ILE A 99 3.39 1.34 -5.35
CA ILE A 99 3.58 1.48 -6.81
C ILE A 99 5.05 1.31 -7.17
N ILE A 100 5.94 2.03 -6.47
CA ILE A 100 7.39 1.94 -6.66
C ILE A 100 7.85 0.51 -6.44
N ASP A 101 7.33 -0.16 -5.40
CA ASP A 101 7.61 -1.56 -5.13
C ASP A 101 7.20 -2.49 -6.27
N GLU A 102 6.01 -2.30 -6.86
CA GLU A 102 5.58 -3.08 -8.03
C GLU A 102 6.49 -2.86 -9.23
N ILE A 103 6.90 -1.61 -9.49
CA ILE A 103 7.73 -1.28 -10.65
C ILE A 103 9.17 -1.80 -10.47
N THR A 104 9.71 -1.74 -9.25
CA THR A 104 11.09 -2.16 -8.94
C THR A 104 11.24 -3.66 -8.69
N SER A 105 10.15 -4.36 -8.36
CA SER A 105 10.13 -5.83 -8.20
C SER A 105 9.95 -6.60 -9.52
N LEU A 106 9.80 -5.89 -10.65
CA LEU A 106 9.79 -6.43 -12.01
C LEU A 106 11.21 -6.52 -12.59
#